data_AF-T1U8F2-F1
#
_entry.id   AF-T1U8F2-F1
#
_cell.length_a   1.000
_cell.length_b   1.000
_cell.length_c   1.000
_cell.angle_alpha   90.00
_cell.angle_beta   90.00
_cell.angle_gamma   90.00
#
_symmetry.space_group_name_H-M   'P 1'
#
loop_
_entity.id
_entity.type
_entity.pdbx_description
1 polymer ?
#
loop_
_entity_poly.entity_id
_entity_poly.type
_entity_poly.pdbx_seq_one_letter_code
_entity_poly.pdbx_strand_id
1 'polypeptide(L)'
;MLILGHPLIPSSRFVFIKNIDGIHSSANNDIVYFEAHPKNLELAQYCFENSVHFSVVFLSHKIETDTFFLFNAFKPHYYIFKDIKQAILAQSHATNYLLDSKILFSMDLNDTDLWEICAKNQIDGVISKDLILLK
;
A
#
# COMPACT_ATOMS: atom_id res chain seq x y z
N MET A 1 -11.60 -8.95 3.84
CA MET A 1 -11.19 -7.54 3.68
C MET A 1 -10.42 -7.11 4.93
N LEU A 2 -9.25 -6.49 4.79
CA LEU A 2 -8.44 -5.89 5.85
C LEU A 2 -8.95 -4.48 6.17
N ILE A 3 -8.82 -4.05 7.42
CA ILE A 3 -9.21 -2.71 7.87
C ILE A 3 -8.07 -2.14 8.71
N LEU A 4 -7.39 -1.11 8.21
CA LEU A 4 -6.23 -0.50 8.88
C LEU A 4 -6.54 0.94 9.28
N GLY A 5 -6.12 1.33 10.50
CA GLY A 5 -6.27 2.70 11.01
C GLY A 5 -7.61 3.02 11.67
N HIS A 6 -8.47 2.03 11.94
CA HIS A 6 -9.64 2.22 12.80
C HIS A 6 -9.22 2.20 14.28
N PRO A 7 -9.69 3.12 15.16
CA PRO A 7 -9.20 3.23 16.55
C PRO A 7 -9.36 1.97 17.41
N LEU A 8 -10.34 1.13 17.08
CA LEU A 8 -10.62 -0.12 17.81
C LEU A 8 -10.03 -1.38 17.15
N ILE A 9 -9.41 -1.26 15.97
CA ILE A 9 -8.85 -2.41 15.25
C ILE A 9 -7.32 -2.28 15.26
N PRO A 10 -6.60 -3.21 15.90
CA PRO A 10 -5.15 -3.19 15.90
C PRO A 10 -4.57 -3.29 14.48
N SER A 11 -3.57 -2.45 14.19
CA SER A 11 -2.79 -2.53 12.95
C SER A 11 -1.34 -2.15 13.23
N SER A 12 -0.42 -2.63 12.38
CA SER A 12 0.98 -2.17 12.41
C SER A 12 1.05 -0.66 12.20
N ARG A 13 2.08 -0.03 12.79
CA ARG A 13 2.38 1.38 12.59
C ARG A 13 3.02 1.58 11.22
N PHE A 14 2.56 2.58 10.49
CA PHE A 14 3.11 2.96 9.19
C PHE A 14 4.10 4.12 9.35
N VAL A 15 5.32 3.97 8.83
CA VAL A 15 6.39 4.96 8.95
C VAL A 15 6.80 5.45 7.56
N PHE A 16 6.57 6.72 7.28
CA PHE A 16 6.98 7.31 6.01
C PHE A 16 8.49 7.47 5.95
N ILE A 17 9.11 6.99 4.87
CA ILE A 17 10.54 7.18 4.61
C ILE A 17 10.77 7.82 3.25
N LYS A 18 11.85 8.60 3.14
CA LYS A 18 12.30 9.21 1.87
C LYS A 18 13.57 8.58 1.31
N ASN A 19 14.32 7.88 2.16
CA ASN A 19 15.59 7.25 1.85
C ASN A 19 15.85 6.10 2.84
N ILE A 20 16.94 5.35 2.62
CA ILE A 20 17.34 4.20 3.46
C ILE A 20 17.58 4.64 4.92
N ASP A 21 18.18 5.82 5.14
CA ASP A 21 18.42 6.34 6.50
C ASP A 21 17.14 6.48 7.33
N GLY A 22 16.00 6.74 6.66
CA GLY A 22 14.69 6.83 7.30
C GLY A 22 14.26 5.53 8.01
N ILE A 23 14.79 4.37 7.60
CA ILE A 23 14.45 3.06 8.19
C ILE A 23 14.87 2.99 9.66
N HIS A 24 15.93 3.70 10.07
CA HIS A 24 16.37 3.75 11.46
C HIS A 24 15.33 4.36 12.43
N SER A 25 14.32 5.04 11.91
CA SER A 25 13.19 5.55 12.71
C SER A 25 12.08 4.52 12.95
N SER A 26 12.15 3.36 12.28
CA SER A 26 11.18 2.27 12.40
C SER A 26 11.61 1.20 13.41
N ALA A 27 10.63 0.58 14.05
CA ALA A 27 10.80 -0.64 14.83
C ALA A 27 10.56 -1.88 13.95
N ASN A 28 11.03 -3.06 14.37
CA ASN A 28 10.92 -4.30 13.58
C ASN A 28 9.48 -4.68 13.15
N ASN A 29 8.46 -4.25 13.90
CA ASN A 29 7.06 -4.55 13.61
C ASN A 29 6.34 -3.42 12.85
N ASP A 30 7.02 -2.31 12.60
CA ASP A 30 6.50 -1.25 11.76
C ASP A 30 6.51 -1.67 10.29
N ILE A 31 5.71 -0.97 9.50
CA ILE A 31 5.71 -1.06 8.05
C ILE A 31 6.21 0.28 7.53
N VAL A 32 7.39 0.30 6.92
CA VAL A 32 7.85 1.51 6.25
C VAL A 32 7.07 1.70 4.95
N TYR A 33 6.81 2.93 4.56
CA TYR A 33 6.13 3.17 3.29
C TYR A 33 6.68 4.39 2.57
N PHE A 34 6.57 4.35 1.25
CA PHE A 34 7.04 5.38 0.33
C PHE A 34 6.22 5.36 -0.96
N GLU A 35 6.41 6.38 -1.79
CA GLU A 35 5.69 6.50 -3.06
C GLU A 35 6.15 5.44 -4.07
N ALA A 36 5.18 4.85 -4.78
CA ALA A 36 5.42 3.97 -5.91
C ALA A 36 5.89 4.79 -7.13
N HIS A 37 7.17 5.15 -7.14
CA HIS A 37 7.83 5.89 -8.21
C HIS A 37 9.13 5.18 -8.60
N PRO A 38 9.53 5.12 -9.89
CA PRO A 38 10.74 4.41 -10.32
C PRO A 38 12.03 4.77 -9.54
N LYS A 39 12.18 6.05 -9.16
CA LYS A 39 13.27 6.54 -8.30
C LYS A 39 13.35 5.87 -6.91
N ASN A 40 12.26 5.27 -6.43
CA ASN A 40 12.19 4.61 -5.13
C ASN A 40 12.35 3.07 -5.24
N LEU A 41 12.66 2.52 -6.41
CA LEU A 41 12.90 1.07 -6.55
C LEU A 41 14.06 0.59 -5.69
N GLU A 42 15.10 1.42 -5.52
CA GLU A 42 16.23 1.12 -4.63
C GLU A 42 15.78 0.95 -3.17
N LEU A 43 14.73 1.66 -2.73
CA LEU A 43 14.16 1.47 -1.40
C LEU A 43 13.45 0.13 -1.26
N ALA A 44 12.69 -0.27 -2.28
CA ALA A 44 12.02 -1.57 -2.28
C ALA A 44 13.03 -2.73 -2.32
N GLN A 45 14.08 -2.60 -3.13
CA GLN A 45 15.19 -3.55 -3.16
C GLN A 45 15.84 -3.67 -1.78
N TYR A 46 16.22 -2.55 -1.16
CA TYR A 46 16.82 -2.56 0.16
C TYR A 46 15.91 -3.23 1.20
N CYS A 47 14.62 -2.88 1.20
CA CYS A 47 13.66 -3.46 2.14
C CYS A 47 13.52 -4.97 1.94
N PHE A 48 13.48 -5.43 0.70
CA PHE A 48 13.42 -6.86 0.36
C PHE A 48 14.67 -7.62 0.82
N GLU A 49 15.86 -7.11 0.50
CA GLU A 49 17.14 -7.75 0.86
C GLU A 49 17.38 -7.79 2.37
N ASN A 50 16.87 -6.79 3.11
CA ASN A 50 17.06 -6.67 4.56
C ASN A 50 15.83 -7.11 5.38
N SER A 51 14.83 -7.73 4.75
CA SER A 51 13.59 -8.19 5.41
C SER A 51 12.87 -7.08 6.20
N VAL A 52 12.92 -5.84 5.71
CA VAL A 52 12.17 -4.72 6.26
C VAL A 52 10.76 -4.77 5.68
N HIS A 53 9.73 -4.85 6.54
CA HIS A 53 8.35 -4.79 6.08
C HIS A 53 8.06 -3.44 5.45
N PHE A 54 7.59 -3.44 4.21
CA PHE A 54 7.31 -2.20 3.50
C PHE A 54 6.01 -2.24 2.71
N SER A 55 5.53 -1.07 2.34
CA SER A 55 4.36 -0.85 1.48
C SER A 55 4.61 0.31 0.55
N VAL A 56 3.92 0.33 -0.59
CA VAL A 56 4.09 1.39 -1.60
C VAL A 56 2.76 2.09 -1.87
N VAL A 57 2.82 3.41 -2.03
CA VAL A 57 1.64 4.26 -2.21
C VAL A 57 1.60 4.80 -3.64
N PHE A 58 0.52 4.51 -4.35
CA PHE A 58 0.24 5.07 -5.67
C PHE A 58 -0.55 6.38 -5.52
N LEU A 59 0.11 7.50 -5.82
CA LEU A 59 -0.48 8.84 -5.78
C LEU A 59 -1.12 9.25 -7.11
N SER A 60 -0.65 8.69 -8.23
CA SER A 60 -1.11 9.03 -9.57
C SER A 60 -2.51 8.49 -9.86
N HIS A 61 -3.29 9.26 -10.63
CA HIS A 61 -4.57 8.86 -11.19
C HIS A 61 -4.44 7.81 -12.31
N LYS A 62 -3.22 7.52 -12.75
CA LYS A 62 -2.91 6.49 -13.74
C LYS A 62 -1.92 5.50 -13.13
N ILE A 63 -2.30 4.22 -13.07
CA ILE A 63 -1.34 3.18 -12.75
C ILE A 63 -0.34 3.07 -13.89
N GLU A 64 0.92 3.18 -13.54
CA GLU A 64 2.04 2.73 -14.36
C GLU A 64 2.16 1.24 -14.10
N THR A 65 1.52 0.44 -14.95
CA THR A 65 1.45 -1.03 -14.80
C THR A 65 2.84 -1.67 -14.70
N ASP A 66 3.81 -1.12 -15.42
CA ASP A 66 5.23 -1.43 -15.29
C ASP A 66 5.75 -1.14 -13.88
N THR A 67 5.52 0.07 -13.34
CA THR A 67 5.88 0.43 -11.97
C THR A 67 5.26 -0.54 -10.95
N PHE A 68 3.97 -0.88 -11.09
CA PHE A 68 3.30 -1.86 -10.23
C PHE A 68 3.99 -3.23 -10.24
N PHE A 69 4.28 -3.78 -11.42
CA PHE A 69 4.94 -5.09 -11.54
C PHE A 69 6.40 -5.06 -11.11
N LEU A 70 7.13 -3.97 -11.34
CA LEU A 70 8.50 -3.80 -10.85
C LEU A 70 8.54 -3.81 -9.32
N PHE A 71 7.63 -3.08 -8.66
CA PHE A 71 7.53 -3.14 -7.19
C PHE A 71 7.12 -4.53 -6.71
N ASN A 72 6.31 -5.28 -7.47
CA ASN A 72 5.85 -6.62 -7.08
C ASN A 72 7.00 -7.62 -6.94
N ALA A 73 8.05 -7.47 -7.74
CA ALA A 73 9.25 -8.29 -7.63
C ALA A 73 9.89 -8.23 -6.22
N PHE A 74 9.66 -7.14 -5.49
CA PHE A 74 10.18 -6.92 -4.13
C PHE A 74 9.17 -7.26 -3.02
N LYS A 75 7.98 -7.78 -3.37
CA LYS A 75 6.97 -8.30 -2.43
C LYS A 75 6.57 -7.31 -1.32
N PRO A 76 6.07 -6.11 -1.64
CA PRO A 76 5.51 -5.22 -0.63
C PRO A 76 4.36 -5.92 0.12
N HIS A 77 4.15 -5.59 1.39
CA HIS A 77 2.98 -6.11 2.12
C HIS A 77 1.69 -5.56 1.53
N TYR A 78 1.69 -4.25 1.27
CA TYR A 78 0.52 -3.53 0.77
C TYR A 78 0.86 -2.64 -0.42
N TYR A 79 -0.04 -2.67 -1.39
CA TYR A 79 -0.18 -1.63 -2.39
C TYR A 79 -1.32 -0.70 -1.97
N ILE A 80 -1.02 0.56 -1.76
CA ILE A 80 -2.00 1.52 -1.24
C ILE A 80 -2.35 2.51 -2.35
N PHE A 81 -3.63 2.57 -2.72
CA PHE A 81 -4.13 3.43 -3.78
C PHE A 81 -4.99 4.55 -3.22
N LYS A 82 -4.80 5.77 -3.72
CA LYS A 82 -5.69 6.91 -3.45
C LYS A 82 -6.84 7.04 -4.45
N ASP A 83 -6.72 6.41 -5.60
CA ASP A 83 -7.75 6.37 -6.63
C ASP A 83 -8.40 4.99 -6.66
N ILE A 84 -9.71 4.94 -6.40
CA ILE A 84 -10.46 3.68 -6.33
C ILE A 84 -10.46 2.94 -7.68
N LYS A 85 -10.44 3.65 -8.81
CA LYS A 85 -10.39 3.01 -10.13
C LYS A 85 -9.07 2.26 -10.33
N GLN A 86 -7.98 2.82 -9.80
CA GLN A 86 -6.67 2.18 -9.84
C GLN A 86 -6.59 1.00 -8.87
N ALA A 87 -7.18 1.11 -7.68
CA ALA A 87 -7.29 -0.02 -6.75
C ALA A 87 -8.03 -1.21 -7.39
N ILE A 88 -9.15 -0.95 -8.09
CA ILE A 88 -9.93 -1.99 -8.79
C ILE A 88 -9.11 -2.64 -9.91
N LEU A 89 -8.40 -1.84 -10.71
CA LEU A 89 -7.54 -2.35 -11.78
C LEU A 89 -6.38 -3.19 -11.21
N ALA A 90 -5.72 -2.70 -10.16
CA ALA A 90 -4.66 -3.42 -9.48
C ALA A 90 -5.16 -4.73 -8.83
N GLN A 91 -6.37 -4.74 -8.26
CA GLN A 91 -6.99 -5.95 -7.71
C GLN A 91 -7.22 -7.00 -8.79
N SER A 92 -7.67 -6.60 -9.98
CA SER A 92 -7.79 -7.52 -11.13
C SER A 92 -6.45 -8.15 -11.50
N HIS A 93 -5.37 -7.35 -11.57
CA HIS A 93 -4.03 -7.88 -11.78
C HIS A 93 -3.58 -8.80 -10.63
N ALA A 94 -3.79 -8.40 -9.38
CA ALA A 94 -3.42 -9.18 -8.20
C ALA A 94 -4.07 -10.56 -8.21
N THR A 95 -5.37 -10.63 -8.53
CA THR A 95 -6.11 -11.88 -8.65
C THR A 95 -5.63 -12.73 -9.82
N ASN A 96 -5.44 -12.13 -10.99
CA ASN A 96 -5.04 -12.86 -12.21
C ASN A 96 -3.62 -13.45 -12.12
N TYR A 97 -2.72 -12.77 -11.42
CA TYR A 97 -1.32 -13.20 -11.23
C TYR A 97 -1.06 -13.86 -9.88
N LEU A 98 -2.07 -14.03 -9.03
CA LEU A 98 -1.99 -14.62 -7.69
C LEU A 98 -0.90 -13.96 -6.82
N LEU A 99 -0.94 -12.63 -6.75
CA LEU A 99 0.04 -11.85 -5.99
C LEU A 99 -0.15 -12.04 -4.48
N ASP A 100 0.97 -12.12 -3.74
CA ASP A 100 0.96 -12.25 -2.28
C ASP A 100 0.56 -10.92 -1.60
N SER A 101 1.00 -9.80 -2.17
CA SER A 101 0.72 -8.44 -1.71
C SER A 101 -0.77 -8.11 -1.73
N LYS A 102 -1.25 -7.37 -0.73
CA LYS A 102 -2.66 -6.96 -0.66
C LYS A 102 -2.90 -5.59 -1.25
N ILE A 103 -4.02 -5.44 -1.95
CA ILE A 103 -4.47 -4.16 -2.51
C ILE A 103 -5.34 -3.42 -1.51
N LEU A 104 -4.88 -2.26 -1.06
CA LEU A 104 -5.59 -1.40 -0.12
C LEU A 104 -6.05 -0.11 -0.78
N PHE A 105 -7.27 0.30 -0.48
CA PHE A 105 -7.77 1.63 -0.83
C PHE A 105 -7.69 2.59 0.36
N SER A 106 -7.09 3.76 0.14
CA SER A 106 -7.00 4.83 1.14
C SER A 106 -8.27 5.67 1.15
N MET A 107 -9.02 5.65 2.26
CA MET A 107 -10.31 6.34 2.35
C MET A 107 -10.59 6.92 3.74
N ASP A 108 -11.66 7.70 3.84
CA ASP A 108 -12.29 8.01 5.12
C ASP A 108 -13.11 6.81 5.57
N LEU A 109 -12.83 6.26 6.76
CA LEU A 109 -13.53 5.05 7.23
C LEU A 109 -15.01 5.29 7.55
N ASN A 110 -15.46 6.54 7.62
CA ASN A 110 -16.87 6.90 7.79
C ASN A 110 -17.64 6.99 6.46
N ASP A 111 -16.98 6.87 5.31
CA ASP A 111 -17.62 6.94 3.99
C ASP A 111 -18.26 5.59 3.62
N THR A 112 -19.57 5.48 3.89
CA THR A 112 -20.35 4.25 3.66
C THR A 112 -20.42 3.83 2.19
N ASP A 113 -20.39 4.78 1.25
CA ASP A 113 -20.49 4.48 -0.18
C ASP A 113 -19.20 3.82 -0.68
N LEU A 114 -18.04 4.28 -0.19
CA LEU A 114 -16.74 3.67 -0.51
C LEU A 114 -16.61 2.25 0.04
N TRP A 115 -17.21 1.93 1.19
CA TRP A 115 -17.28 0.56 1.70
C TRP A 115 -18.00 -0.38 0.73
N GLU A 116 -19.16 0.03 0.21
CA GLU A 116 -19.88 -0.77 -0.78
C GLU A 116 -19.08 -0.97 -2.07
N ILE A 117 -18.40 0.09 -2.54
CA ILE A 117 -17.57 0.01 -3.75
C ILE A 117 -16.41 -0.97 -3.53
N CYS A 118 -15.71 -0.90 -2.40
CA CYS A 118 -14.62 -1.81 -2.08
C CYS A 118 -15.10 -3.26 -1.99
N ALA A 119 -16.23 -3.51 -1.31
CA ALA A 119 -16.81 -4.83 -1.18
C ALA A 119 -17.24 -5.43 -2.54
N LYS A 120 -17.95 -4.65 -3.36
CA LYS A 120 -18.41 -5.08 -4.70
C LYS A 120 -17.24 -5.44 -5.63
N ASN A 121 -16.12 -4.73 -5.50
CA ASN A 121 -14.93 -4.96 -6.31
C ASN A 121 -13.88 -5.85 -5.65
N GLN A 122 -14.21 -6.48 -4.52
CA GLN A 122 -13.35 -7.44 -3.81
C GLN A 122 -11.96 -6.86 -3.47
N ILE A 123 -11.89 -5.57 -3.16
CA ILE A 123 -10.64 -4.94 -2.72
C ILE A 123 -10.18 -5.63 -1.43
N ASP A 124 -8.90 -6.05 -1.37
CA ASP A 124 -8.38 -6.81 -0.24
C ASP A 124 -8.54 -6.08 1.09
N GLY A 125 -8.51 -4.74 1.10
CA GLY A 125 -8.70 -3.96 2.30
C GLY A 125 -8.79 -2.45 2.12
N VAL A 126 -8.98 -1.76 3.25
CA VAL A 126 -9.00 -0.29 3.33
C VAL A 126 -8.01 0.17 4.38
N ILE A 127 -7.44 1.34 4.16
CA ILE A 127 -6.57 2.04 5.11
C ILE A 127 -7.11 3.45 5.33
N SER A 128 -7.20 3.86 6.59
CA SER A 128 -7.58 5.25 6.90
C SER A 128 -6.59 6.21 6.26
N LYS A 129 -7.11 7.21 5.55
CA LYS A 129 -6.31 8.30 4.97
C LYS A 129 -5.47 9.03 6.03
N ASP A 130 -5.87 8.98 7.30
CA ASP A 130 -5.13 9.62 8.40
C ASP A 130 -3.92 8.79 8.88
N LEU A 131 -3.86 7.50 8.52
CA LEU A 131 -2.75 6.62 8.86
C LEU A 131 -1.53 6.83 7.92
N ILE A 132 -1.76 7.45 6.75
CA ILE A 132 -0.73 7.73 5.75
C ILE A 132 -0.66 9.22 5.43
N LEU A 133 0.54 9.80 5.54
CA LEU A 133 0.77 11.25 5.39
C LEU A 133 1.27 11.67 4.01
N LEU A 134 1.49 10.72 3.08
CA LEU A 134 1.86 11.05 1.71
C LEU A 134 0.66 11.74 1.07
N LYS A 135 0.78 13.02 0.70
CA LYS A 135 -0.25 13.83 0.05
C LYS A 135 -0.07 13.79 -1.46
#